data_AF-A0A2G8JXE9-F1
#
_entry.id   AF-A0A2G8JXE9-F1
#
_cell.length_a   1.000
_cell.length_b   1.000
_cell.length_c   1.000
_cell.angle_alpha   90.00
_cell.angle_beta   90.00
_cell.angle_gamma   90.00
#
_symmetry.space_group_name_H-M   'P 1'
#
loop_
_entity.id
_entity.type
_entity.pdbx_description
1 polymer ?
#
loop_
_entity_poly.entity_id
_entity_poly.type
_entity_poly.pdbx_seq_one_letter_code
_entity_poly.pdbx_strand_id
1 'polypeptide(L)'
;MTDLKGKLLLYYHANACSQNKCADLAQGVYQGQLCGTYCVAYDLKDVINCIGGVQVLFPILELVTLESNQIEEDEEEDEEEDNKDTIDSAESTLSDDWVVFSRPELELEKNKVAGFISLLKNICVGHTINQELLHTTQGIATVAALLQKVNPTLIDVKVLMAIQMFFESVCISSDTLIKSAYRYLLFDFRFWSRSEFPVRIGHIQFLATIIKDNHKTLRKMYGVQYLLDVIRTYYSSSCCNLPEEDAKAIRHSLFGLIKYFLRNIVHSDMKSIIAFILSVEEDSLINDALDLILYLLETQGRDQSYLLLLEEHAEYLYMLVTQKRHSDQLLIRVFKIISYLIRTKAVSLKYKDHVKLTKVGYGGLTMQMKEEQVNMPIAQYLMEQVTEGSINYKGLLSVLQLLPTRSCPLKLQHGQLAKLPGWQEVFVKLLIRTSMSESPVRRSTSGMQYSQPFQEMEDLNSVSAYEDGESDGPCEDGESDGPSTSGMEEEESKENNDVFDGRSVPIKRMDLEILVGISC
;
A
#
# COMPACT_ATOMS: atom_id res chain seq x y z
N MET A 1 69.38 43.27 -15.85
CA MET A 1 68.23 42.63 -15.18
C MET A 1 67.13 42.17 -16.16
N THR A 2 67.45 41.94 -17.45
CA THR A 2 66.46 41.63 -18.50
C THR A 2 66.24 40.13 -18.76
N ASP A 3 66.99 39.24 -18.10
CA ASP A 3 66.95 37.78 -18.35
C ASP A 3 66.23 36.97 -17.24
N LEU A 4 65.58 37.65 -16.28
CA LEU A 4 64.92 36.99 -15.13
C LEU A 4 63.55 36.39 -15.50
N LYS A 5 62.86 36.95 -16.51
CA LYS A 5 61.49 36.56 -16.89
C LYS A 5 61.39 35.14 -17.48
N GLY A 6 62.48 34.56 -17.96
CA GLY A 6 62.49 33.22 -18.58
C GLY A 6 63.08 32.09 -17.74
N LYS A 7 63.60 32.38 -16.53
CA LYS A 7 64.35 31.41 -15.70
C LYS A 7 63.86 31.31 -14.25
N LEU A 8 62.77 32.00 -13.91
CA LEU A 8 62.19 31.94 -12.57
C LEU A 8 61.31 30.70 -12.45
N LEU A 9 61.84 29.64 -11.84
CA LEU A 9 61.06 28.45 -11.47
C LEU A 9 60.51 28.66 -10.06
N LEU A 10 59.21 28.90 -9.95
CA LEU A 10 58.49 28.95 -8.69
C LEU A 10 57.96 27.55 -8.39
N TYR A 11 58.41 26.95 -7.29
CA TYR A 11 57.95 25.62 -6.88
C TYR A 11 57.27 25.74 -5.51
N TYR A 12 55.97 25.99 -5.50
CA TYR A 12 55.18 26.10 -4.27
C TYR A 12 54.25 24.89 -4.13
N HIS A 13 53.99 24.51 -2.88
CA HIS A 13 52.99 23.50 -2.54
C HIS A 13 51.91 24.11 -1.65
N ALA A 14 50.63 23.96 -2.02
CA ALA A 14 49.50 24.54 -1.30
C ALA A 14 49.41 24.09 0.17
N ASN A 15 49.77 22.82 0.46
CA ASN A 15 49.79 22.30 1.83
C ASN A 15 51.03 22.70 2.64
N ALA A 16 52.02 23.35 2.02
CA ALA A 16 53.24 23.82 2.68
C ALA A 16 53.14 25.33 2.94
N CYS A 17 52.04 25.77 3.57
CA CYS A 17 51.83 27.18 3.91
C CYS A 17 51.81 27.39 5.44
N SER A 18 52.35 28.53 5.88
CA SER A 18 52.26 28.98 7.27
C SER A 18 51.95 30.48 7.27
N GLN A 19 50.92 30.88 8.03
CA GLN A 19 50.50 32.28 8.15
C GLN A 19 50.25 32.98 6.79
N ASN A 20 49.50 32.32 5.88
CA ASN A 20 49.20 32.80 4.52
C ASN A 20 50.41 32.98 3.59
N LYS A 21 51.57 32.37 3.92
CA LYS A 21 52.77 32.35 3.07
C LYS A 21 53.02 30.93 2.62
N CYS A 22 53.09 30.70 1.32
CA CYS A 22 53.48 29.41 0.76
C CYS A 22 55.00 29.27 0.82
N ALA A 23 55.49 28.13 1.30
CA ALA A 23 56.91 27.82 1.31
C ALA A 23 57.39 27.59 -0.13
N ASP A 24 58.42 28.34 -0.52
CA ASP A 24 59.14 28.11 -1.77
C ASP A 24 60.00 26.86 -1.61
N LEU A 25 59.69 25.81 -2.37
CA LEU A 25 60.39 24.54 -2.39
C LEU A 25 61.46 24.48 -3.50
N ALA A 26 61.68 25.58 -4.24
CA ALA A 26 62.72 25.63 -5.26
C ALA A 26 64.13 25.71 -4.65
N GLN A 27 65.09 24.97 -5.21
CA GLN A 27 66.52 25.04 -4.83
C GLN A 27 67.24 26.23 -5.48
N GLY A 28 66.57 27.39 -5.57
CA GLY A 28 67.06 28.59 -6.27
C GLY A 28 67.80 29.59 -5.38
N VAL A 29 68.61 30.46 -6.00
CA VAL A 29 69.34 31.55 -5.30
C VAL A 29 68.43 32.77 -5.03
N TYR A 30 67.30 32.87 -5.72
CA TYR A 30 66.34 33.96 -5.58
C TYR A 30 65.15 33.49 -4.72
N GLN A 31 64.83 34.24 -3.67
CA GLN A 31 63.68 33.96 -2.80
C GLN A 31 62.44 34.71 -3.33
N GLY A 32 61.42 33.97 -3.74
CA GLY A 32 60.08 34.49 -3.97
C GLY A 32 59.18 34.21 -2.76
N GLN A 33 58.24 35.12 -2.45
CA GLN A 33 57.21 34.86 -1.44
C GLN A 33 55.83 34.94 -2.10
N LEU A 34 55.14 33.80 -2.17
CA LEU A 34 53.76 33.75 -2.60
C LEU A 34 52.85 33.81 -1.36
N CYS A 35 51.96 34.81 -1.33
CA CYS A 35 50.95 34.92 -0.29
C CYS A 35 49.59 34.48 -0.84
N GLY A 36 48.86 33.66 -0.10
CA GLY A 36 47.55 33.17 -0.48
C GLY A 36 46.74 32.83 0.76
N THR A 37 45.42 33.05 0.69
CA THR A 37 44.50 32.64 1.76
C THR A 37 44.40 31.12 1.77
N TYR A 38 44.71 30.51 2.92
CA TYR A 38 44.51 29.08 3.08
C TYR A 38 43.02 28.78 3.28
N CYS A 39 42.39 28.17 2.28
CA CYS A 39 41.00 27.73 2.34
C CYS A 39 40.96 26.20 2.36
N VAL A 40 40.39 25.61 3.41
CA VAL A 40 40.09 24.19 3.48
C VAL A 40 38.59 24.02 3.30
N ALA A 41 38.20 23.18 2.34
CA ALA A 41 36.83 22.70 2.24
C ALA A 41 36.74 21.37 3.00
N TYR A 42 35.83 21.30 3.96
CA TYR A 42 35.46 20.05 4.64
C TYR A 42 34.16 19.51 4.02
N ASP A 43 33.94 18.20 4.10
CA ASP A 43 32.67 17.63 3.68
C ASP A 43 31.56 18.18 4.57
N LEU A 44 30.49 18.71 3.95
CA LEU A 44 29.34 19.25 4.65
C LEU A 44 28.73 18.21 5.61
N LYS A 45 28.79 16.92 5.25
CA LYS A 45 28.27 15.83 6.08
C LYS A 45 29.03 15.68 7.40
N ASP A 46 30.32 16.03 7.43
CA ASP A 46 31.14 16.03 8.63
C ASP A 46 30.93 17.33 9.43
N VAL A 47 30.95 18.48 8.75
CA VAL A 47 30.87 19.82 9.39
C VAL A 47 29.57 20.02 10.14
N ILE A 48 28.45 19.47 9.65
CA ILE A 48 27.14 19.61 10.30
C ILE A 48 27.14 19.07 11.74
N ASN A 49 27.98 18.08 12.04
CA ASN A 49 28.11 17.52 13.38
C ASN A 49 28.75 18.48 14.38
N CYS A 50 29.50 19.48 13.92
CA CYS A 50 30.08 20.52 14.78
C CYS A 50 29.05 21.52 15.31
N ILE A 51 27.91 21.67 14.62
CA ILE A 51 26.86 22.64 14.98
C ILE A 51 25.63 21.99 15.62
N GLY A 52 25.65 20.67 15.82
CA GLY A 52 24.57 19.93 16.47
C GLY A 52 24.05 18.72 15.70
N GLY A 53 24.63 18.38 14.55
CA GLY A 53 24.25 17.20 13.77
C GLY A 53 23.05 17.42 12.86
N VAL A 54 22.49 16.35 12.33
CA VAL A 54 21.37 16.39 11.35
C VAL A 54 20.11 17.10 11.86
N GLN A 55 19.95 17.20 13.18
CA GLN A 55 18.76 17.76 13.83
C GLN A 55 18.66 19.28 13.62
N VAL A 56 19.77 19.96 13.35
CA VAL A 56 19.79 21.40 13.07
C VAL A 56 18.99 21.76 11.82
N LEU A 57 18.70 20.77 10.96
CA LEU A 57 17.90 20.96 9.75
C LEU A 57 16.39 20.95 10.03
N PHE A 58 15.92 20.29 11.09
CA PHE A 58 14.47 20.08 11.31
C PHE A 58 13.65 21.38 11.41
N PRO A 59 14.15 22.47 12.02
CA PRO A 59 13.44 23.76 12.02
C PRO A 59 13.16 24.31 10.63
N ILE A 60 13.90 23.93 9.59
CA ILE A 60 13.65 24.36 8.21
C ILE A 60 12.26 23.87 7.75
N LEU A 61 11.88 22.64 8.09
CA LEU A 61 10.55 22.12 7.76
C LEU A 61 9.44 22.81 8.56
N GLU A 62 9.73 23.20 9.80
CA GLU A 62 8.80 23.98 10.61
C GLU A 62 8.59 25.39 10.03
N LEU A 63 9.64 26.04 9.52
CA LEU A 63 9.53 27.33 8.83
C LEU A 63 8.64 27.25 7.60
N VAL A 64 8.76 26.20 6.79
CA VAL A 64 7.87 25.97 5.63
C VAL A 64 6.40 25.90 6.07
N THR A 65 6.14 25.32 7.24
CA THR A 65 4.77 25.23 7.79
C THR A 65 4.25 26.58 8.26
N LEU A 66 5.11 27.40 8.88
CA LEU A 66 4.73 28.75 9.32
C LEU A 66 4.45 29.67 8.14
N GLU A 67 5.29 29.63 7.10
CA GLU A 67 5.11 30.41 5.87
C GLU A 67 3.81 30.03 5.16
N SER A 68 3.45 28.74 5.09
CA SER A 68 2.20 28.33 4.44
C SER A 68 0.97 28.80 5.21
N ASN A 69 1.02 28.81 6.54
CA ASN A 69 -0.12 29.24 7.36
C ASN A 69 -0.29 30.76 7.32
N GLN A 70 0.80 31.53 7.24
CA GLN A 70 0.73 32.99 7.09
C GLN A 70 0.06 33.39 5.78
N ILE A 71 0.37 32.70 4.68
CA ILE A 71 -0.25 32.97 3.37
C ILE A 71 -1.76 32.67 3.42
N GLU A 72 -2.18 31.58 4.08
CA GLU A 72 -3.62 31.29 4.25
C GLU A 72 -4.33 32.34 5.13
N GLU A 73 -3.68 32.83 6.20
CA GLU A 73 -4.24 33.90 7.05
C GLU A 73 -4.35 35.23 6.28
N ASP A 74 -3.34 35.59 5.48
CA ASP A 74 -3.34 36.81 4.66
C ASP A 74 -4.38 36.73 3.52
N GLU A 75 -4.55 35.57 2.88
CA GLU A 75 -5.57 35.35 1.84
C GLU A 75 -7.00 35.35 2.41
N GLU A 76 -7.22 34.82 3.62
CA GLU A 76 -8.51 34.91 4.32
C GLU A 76 -8.86 36.34 4.75
N GLU A 77 -7.87 37.16 5.12
CA GLU A 77 -8.05 38.59 5.43
C GLU A 77 -8.31 39.44 4.17
N ASP A 78 -7.68 39.13 3.04
CA ASP A 78 -7.88 39.82 1.75
C ASP A 78 -9.21 39.42 1.05
N GLU A 79 -9.73 38.21 1.27
CA GLU A 79 -11.03 37.76 0.74
C GLU A 79 -12.24 38.47 1.40
N GLU A 80 -12.09 39.05 2.59
CA GLU A 80 -13.13 39.89 3.20
C GLU A 80 -13.12 41.35 2.69
N GLU A 81 -12.04 41.82 2.06
CA GLU A 81 -11.92 43.23 1.64
C GLU A 81 -11.96 43.51 0.12
N ASP A 82 -11.73 42.58 -0.80
CA ASP A 82 -11.68 42.95 -2.24
C ASP A 82 -12.42 42.02 -3.23
N ASN A 83 -13.69 42.35 -3.45
CA ASN A 83 -14.36 42.14 -4.73
C ASN A 83 -14.05 43.36 -5.64
N LYS A 84 -12.83 43.45 -6.17
CA LYS A 84 -12.45 44.48 -7.16
C LYS A 84 -11.27 44.09 -8.07
N ASP A 85 -11.62 43.73 -9.30
CA ASP A 85 -10.93 43.95 -10.57
C ASP A 85 -9.38 44.00 -10.64
N THR A 86 -8.83 42.94 -11.26
CA THR A 86 -7.76 42.88 -12.29
C THR A 86 -6.38 43.52 -12.03
N ILE A 87 -5.28 42.78 -12.29
CA ILE A 87 -4.35 43.03 -13.42
C ILE A 87 -3.26 41.93 -13.53
N ASP A 88 -3.20 41.40 -14.76
CA ASP A 88 -2.17 40.67 -15.48
C ASP A 88 -0.71 40.96 -15.06
N SER A 89 0.09 39.92 -14.83
CA SER A 89 1.55 40.03 -14.66
C SER A 89 2.27 39.16 -15.68
N ALA A 90 2.86 39.86 -16.64
CA ALA A 90 3.59 39.34 -17.78
C ALA A 90 4.84 38.54 -17.38
N GLU A 91 4.93 37.29 -17.85
CA GLU A 91 6.15 36.50 -17.84
C GLU A 91 7.20 37.13 -18.77
N SER A 92 8.37 37.43 -18.19
CA SER A 92 9.54 37.86 -18.94
C SER A 92 10.14 36.69 -19.71
N THR A 93 10.04 36.75 -21.04
CA THR A 93 10.78 35.92 -21.97
C THR A 93 12.26 36.31 -21.98
N LEU A 94 13.12 35.43 -21.46
CA LEU A 94 14.55 35.43 -21.78
C LEU A 94 14.93 34.06 -22.32
N SER A 95 15.13 34.05 -23.63
CA SER A 95 15.82 33.01 -24.39
C SER A 95 17.29 32.96 -24.00
N ASP A 96 17.79 31.79 -23.60
CA ASP A 96 19.14 31.36 -23.98
C ASP A 96 19.32 29.83 -23.83
N ASP A 97 19.80 29.24 -24.91
CA ASP A 97 20.05 27.81 -25.16
C ASP A 97 21.10 27.21 -24.20
N TRP A 98 20.70 26.92 -22.97
CA TRP A 98 21.38 25.93 -22.13
C TRP A 98 20.43 24.78 -21.86
N VAL A 99 20.63 23.66 -22.55
CA VAL A 99 20.01 22.39 -22.17
C VAL A 99 20.68 21.94 -20.87
N VAL A 100 20.14 22.43 -19.74
CA VAL A 100 20.41 21.85 -18.44
C VAL A 100 19.90 20.42 -18.53
N PHE A 101 20.79 19.44 -18.38
CA PHE A 101 20.38 18.08 -18.07
C PHE A 101 19.59 18.17 -16.77
N SER A 102 18.25 18.24 -16.85
CA SER A 102 17.37 18.25 -15.70
C SER A 102 17.63 16.98 -14.91
N ARG A 103 18.46 17.09 -13.88
CA ARG A 103 18.53 16.05 -12.86
C ARG A 103 17.15 16.03 -12.22
N PRO A 104 16.48 14.87 -12.11
CA PRO A 104 15.16 14.80 -11.49
C PRO A 104 15.15 15.45 -10.09
N GLU A 105 16.29 15.43 -9.40
CA GLU A 105 16.52 16.11 -8.11
C GLU A 105 16.24 17.62 -8.15
N LEU A 106 16.58 18.33 -9.23
CA LEU A 106 16.33 19.78 -9.37
C LEU A 106 14.83 20.09 -9.52
N GLU A 107 14.05 19.15 -10.05
CA GLU A 107 12.60 19.33 -10.15
C GLU A 107 11.88 19.08 -8.83
N LEU A 108 12.43 18.19 -8.00
CA LEU A 108 11.96 17.97 -6.63
C LEU A 108 12.15 19.21 -5.76
N GLU A 109 13.27 19.90 -5.90
CA GLU A 109 13.61 21.11 -5.12
C GLU A 109 12.65 22.29 -5.36
N LYS A 110 11.83 22.26 -6.41
CA LYS A 110 10.74 23.24 -6.61
C LYS A 110 9.69 23.18 -5.48
N ASN A 111 9.56 22.04 -4.81
CA ASN A 111 8.72 21.91 -3.61
C ASN A 111 9.63 21.98 -2.37
N LYS A 112 9.38 22.96 -1.49
CA LYS A 112 10.21 23.21 -0.30
C LYS A 112 10.29 21.98 0.64
N VAL A 113 9.20 21.24 0.79
CA VAL A 113 9.13 20.02 1.63
C VAL A 113 9.96 18.89 1.00
N ALA A 114 9.81 18.68 -0.31
CA ALA A 114 10.60 17.67 -1.03
C ALA A 114 12.10 18.03 -1.06
N GLY A 115 12.43 19.31 -1.18
CA GLY A 115 13.79 19.84 -1.06
C GLY A 115 14.40 19.57 0.32
N PHE A 116 13.65 19.82 1.40
CA PHE A 116 14.08 19.49 2.76
C PHE A 116 14.38 17.98 2.93
N ILE A 117 13.48 17.11 2.47
CA ILE A 117 13.66 15.65 2.56
C ILE A 117 14.87 15.20 1.74
N SER A 118 15.08 15.81 0.56
CA SER A 118 16.24 15.54 -0.30
C SER A 118 17.55 16.01 0.34
N LEU A 119 17.55 17.15 1.03
CA LEU A 119 18.70 17.61 1.81
C LEU A 119 19.03 16.63 2.94
N LEU A 120 18.02 16.22 3.71
CA LEU A 120 18.19 15.24 4.80
C LEU A 120 18.73 13.90 4.26
N LYS A 121 18.19 13.42 3.13
CA LYS A 121 18.72 12.27 2.40
C LYS A 121 20.21 12.47 2.11
N ASN A 122 20.58 13.54 1.42
CA ASN A 122 21.95 13.77 0.97
C ASN A 122 22.95 13.81 2.14
N ILE A 123 22.57 14.41 3.27
CA ILE A 123 23.42 14.46 4.47
C ILE A 123 23.60 13.08 5.12
N CYS A 124 22.60 12.20 5.03
CA CYS A 124 22.63 10.88 5.66
C CYS A 124 23.14 9.75 4.75
N VAL A 125 23.01 9.85 3.43
CA VAL A 125 23.41 8.78 2.50
C VAL A 125 24.91 8.51 2.64
N GLY A 126 25.25 7.24 2.91
CA GLY A 126 26.63 6.77 3.05
C GLY A 126 27.38 7.32 4.28
N HIS A 127 26.71 7.97 5.23
CA HIS A 127 27.37 8.60 6.39
C HIS A 127 26.83 8.07 7.71
N THR A 128 27.55 7.11 8.31
CA THR A 128 27.10 6.32 9.47
C THR A 128 26.80 7.16 10.71
N ILE A 129 27.61 8.18 11.00
CA ILE A 129 27.40 9.07 12.17
C ILE A 129 26.07 9.81 12.05
N ASN A 130 25.75 10.33 10.86
CA ASN A 130 24.52 11.08 10.60
C ASN A 130 23.30 10.16 10.66
N GLN A 131 23.44 8.92 10.18
CA GLN A 131 22.41 7.89 10.30
C GLN A 131 22.16 7.47 11.76
N GLU A 132 23.23 7.30 12.54
CA GLU A 132 23.14 6.97 13.97
C GLU A 132 22.51 8.12 14.76
N LEU A 133 22.92 9.36 14.50
CA LEU A 133 22.31 10.55 15.08
C LEU A 133 20.83 10.65 14.72
N LEU A 134 20.46 10.38 13.47
CA LEU A 134 19.07 10.36 13.04
C LEU A 134 18.24 9.31 13.80
N HIS A 135 18.81 8.14 14.08
CA HIS A 135 18.16 7.09 14.86
C HIS A 135 18.05 7.45 16.36
N THR A 136 19.19 7.79 16.98
CA THR A 136 19.29 8.03 18.44
C THR A 136 18.44 9.21 18.88
N THR A 137 18.29 10.25 18.04
CA THR A 137 17.42 11.40 18.35
C THR A 137 15.99 11.24 17.84
N GLN A 138 15.57 10.05 17.39
CA GLN A 138 14.26 9.81 16.80
C GLN A 138 13.91 10.78 15.65
N GLY A 139 14.91 11.17 14.85
CA GLY A 139 14.78 12.22 13.85
C GLY A 139 13.74 11.91 12.78
N ILE A 140 13.60 10.64 12.35
CA ILE A 140 12.53 10.23 11.42
C ILE A 140 11.14 10.50 12.03
N ALA A 141 10.96 10.22 13.33
CA ALA A 141 9.69 10.48 14.02
C ALA A 141 9.41 11.99 14.14
N THR A 142 10.44 12.80 14.41
CA THR A 142 10.33 14.25 14.45
C THR A 142 9.94 14.82 13.08
N VAL A 143 10.60 14.38 12.01
CA VAL A 143 10.27 14.79 10.63
C VAL A 143 8.84 14.39 10.29
N ALA A 144 8.41 13.16 10.60
CA ALA A 144 7.05 12.72 10.38
C ALA A 144 6.00 13.54 11.17
N ALA A 145 6.33 13.93 12.41
CA ALA A 145 5.46 14.78 13.22
C ALA A 145 5.35 16.19 12.65
N LEU A 146 6.43 16.73 12.07
CA LEU A 146 6.41 18.01 11.37
C LEU A 146 5.61 17.91 10.05
N LEU A 147 5.77 16.83 9.28
CA LEU A 147 4.99 16.59 8.05
C LEU A 147 3.48 16.55 8.29
N GLN A 148 3.03 16.14 9.48
CA GLN A 148 1.60 16.19 9.83
C GLN A 148 1.06 17.61 10.03
N LYS A 149 1.93 18.58 10.32
CA LYS A 149 1.58 19.99 10.48
C LYS A 149 1.65 20.75 9.16
N VAL A 150 2.43 20.27 8.19
CA VAL A 150 2.55 20.88 6.86
C VAL A 150 1.19 20.95 6.18
N ASN A 151 0.94 22.05 5.45
CA ASN A 151 -0.22 22.20 4.62
C ASN A 151 -0.34 21.03 3.61
N PRO A 152 -1.48 20.30 3.55
CA PRO A 152 -1.65 19.17 2.65
C PRO A 152 -1.39 19.47 1.17
N THR A 153 -1.59 20.71 0.72
CA THR A 153 -1.32 21.13 -0.67
C THR A 153 0.16 21.02 -1.03
N LEU A 154 1.05 21.14 -0.04
CA LEU A 154 2.49 20.98 -0.22
C LEU A 154 2.94 19.51 -0.22
N ILE A 155 2.08 18.57 0.20
CA ILE A 155 2.36 17.13 0.18
C ILE A 155 1.96 16.57 -1.20
N ASP A 156 2.79 16.86 -2.20
CA ASP A 156 2.58 16.48 -3.60
C ASP A 156 3.35 15.19 -4.00
N VAL A 157 3.32 14.87 -5.29
CA VAL A 157 4.04 13.72 -5.86
C VAL A 157 5.55 13.85 -5.65
N LYS A 158 6.11 15.06 -5.59
CA LYS A 158 7.55 15.29 -5.36
C LYS A 158 7.93 14.94 -3.93
N VAL A 159 7.09 15.27 -2.95
CA VAL A 159 7.29 14.84 -1.55
C VAL A 159 7.26 13.33 -1.45
N LEU A 160 6.32 12.66 -2.13
CA LEU A 160 6.28 11.20 -2.21
C LEU A 160 7.59 10.62 -2.77
N MET A 161 8.06 11.14 -3.91
CA MET A 161 9.33 10.71 -4.51
C MET A 161 10.54 10.98 -3.61
N ALA A 162 10.56 12.12 -2.91
CA ALA A 162 11.63 12.45 -1.96
C ALA A 162 11.68 11.42 -0.81
N ILE A 163 10.52 11.05 -0.25
CA ILE A 163 10.41 10.05 0.83
C ILE A 163 10.82 8.66 0.32
N GLN A 164 10.43 8.28 -0.90
CA GLN A 164 10.86 7.01 -1.51
C GLN A 164 12.38 6.94 -1.64
N MET A 165 13.01 7.96 -2.24
CA MET A 165 14.46 8.02 -2.36
C MET A 165 15.16 8.05 -1.01
N PHE A 166 14.63 8.78 -0.03
CA PHE A 166 15.16 8.81 1.33
C PHE A 166 15.11 7.42 1.99
N PHE A 167 13.98 6.72 1.85
CA PHE A 167 13.83 5.37 2.35
C PHE A 167 14.86 4.42 1.71
N GLU A 168 14.95 4.41 0.38
CA GLU A 168 15.80 3.48 -0.36
C GLU A 168 17.29 3.70 -0.13
N SER A 169 17.72 4.95 -0.02
CA SER A 169 19.15 5.30 0.06
C SER A 169 19.70 5.43 1.47
N VAL A 170 18.83 5.65 2.47
CA VAL A 170 19.24 5.84 3.88
C VAL A 170 18.69 4.74 4.79
N CYS A 171 17.42 4.40 4.67
CA CYS A 171 16.75 3.56 5.66
C CYS A 171 16.97 2.07 5.42
N ILE A 172 16.97 1.60 4.17
CA ILE A 172 17.09 0.17 3.84
C ILE A 172 18.38 -0.46 4.40
N SER A 173 19.47 0.32 4.47
CA SER A 173 20.77 -0.17 4.97
C SER A 173 20.85 -0.29 6.50
N SER A 174 19.81 0.10 7.25
CA SER A 174 19.80 0.10 8.72
C SER A 174 18.48 -0.44 9.29
N ASP A 175 18.57 -1.56 10.02
CA ASP A 175 17.43 -2.23 10.65
C ASP A 175 16.62 -1.33 11.59
N THR A 176 17.25 -0.33 12.21
CA THR A 176 16.57 0.58 13.12
C THR A 176 15.90 1.74 12.39
N LEU A 177 16.56 2.29 11.36
CA LEU A 177 16.00 3.34 10.52
C LEU A 177 14.85 2.82 9.67
N ILE A 178 14.96 1.62 9.09
CA ILE A 178 13.88 1.01 8.31
C ILE A 178 12.61 0.80 9.14
N LYS A 179 12.75 0.31 10.39
CA LYS A 179 11.61 0.15 11.32
C LYS A 179 10.99 1.51 11.68
N SER A 180 11.81 2.53 11.86
CA SER A 180 11.36 3.90 12.13
C SER A 180 10.63 4.49 10.93
N ALA A 181 11.15 4.30 9.72
CA ALA A 181 10.52 4.76 8.49
C ALA A 181 9.19 4.04 8.24
N TYR A 182 9.11 2.73 8.47
CA TYR A 182 7.84 2.01 8.43
C TYR A 182 6.84 2.61 9.40
N ARG A 183 7.22 2.80 10.67
CA ARG A 183 6.31 3.26 11.71
C ARG A 183 5.80 4.69 11.50
N TYR A 184 6.68 5.61 11.15
CA TYR A 184 6.38 7.04 11.21
C TYR A 184 6.17 7.68 9.83
N LEU A 185 6.74 7.13 8.76
CA LEU A 185 6.57 7.68 7.41
C LEU A 185 5.62 6.85 6.56
N LEU A 186 5.80 5.52 6.49
CA LEU A 186 5.10 4.72 5.47
C LEU A 186 3.75 4.18 5.96
N PHE A 187 3.69 3.64 7.18
CA PHE A 187 2.46 3.16 7.82
C PHE A 187 1.91 4.18 8.83
N ASP A 188 2.13 5.47 8.59
CA ASP A 188 1.40 6.53 9.27
C ASP A 188 0.59 7.29 8.24
N PHE A 189 -0.68 6.92 8.09
CA PHE A 189 -1.56 7.46 7.06
C PHE A 189 -2.04 8.89 7.34
N ARG A 190 -1.73 9.47 8.52
CA ARG A 190 -2.32 10.76 8.95
C ARG A 190 -2.07 11.92 7.99
N PHE A 191 -0.86 12.02 7.45
CA PHE A 191 -0.54 13.09 6.49
C PHE A 191 -0.82 12.66 5.05
N TRP A 192 -0.64 11.37 4.71
CA TRP A 192 -1.02 10.84 3.39
C TRP A 192 -2.52 10.95 3.11
N SER A 193 -3.37 10.68 4.09
CA SER A 193 -4.83 10.73 3.91
C SER A 193 -5.37 12.15 3.69
N ARG A 194 -4.53 13.17 3.79
CA ARG A 194 -4.90 14.58 3.54
C ARG A 194 -4.45 15.06 2.17
N SER A 195 -3.48 14.39 1.52
CA SER A 195 -2.92 14.81 0.23
C SER A 195 -3.88 14.55 -0.94
N GLU A 196 -3.56 15.05 -2.12
CA GLU A 196 -4.32 14.79 -3.35
C GLU A 196 -4.36 13.30 -3.74
N PHE A 197 -5.38 12.91 -4.50
CA PHE A 197 -5.61 11.53 -4.94
C PHE A 197 -4.38 10.84 -5.56
N PRO A 198 -3.63 11.47 -6.51
CA PRO A 198 -2.45 10.84 -7.12
C PRO A 198 -1.36 10.48 -6.10
N VAL A 199 -1.21 11.28 -5.05
CA VAL A 199 -0.21 11.06 -4.00
C VAL A 199 -0.60 9.88 -3.13
N ARG A 200 -1.89 9.74 -2.77
CA ARG A 200 -2.39 8.60 -1.99
C ARG A 200 -2.22 7.28 -2.73
N ILE A 201 -2.60 7.25 -4.01
CA ILE A 201 -2.42 6.06 -4.85
C ILE A 201 -0.93 5.73 -5.01
N GLY A 202 -0.09 6.73 -5.29
CA GLY A 202 1.36 6.52 -5.39
C GLY A 202 1.98 5.98 -4.09
N HIS A 203 1.55 6.47 -2.93
CA HIS A 203 1.95 5.96 -1.62
C HIS A 203 1.54 4.51 -1.41
N ILE A 204 0.29 4.16 -1.73
CA ILE A 204 -0.22 2.79 -1.61
C ILE A 204 0.49 1.84 -2.57
N GLN A 205 0.79 2.28 -3.79
CA GLN A 205 1.58 1.52 -4.76
C GLN A 205 3.00 1.27 -4.25
N PHE A 206 3.63 2.26 -3.62
CA PHE A 206 4.93 2.09 -2.97
C PHE A 206 4.85 1.12 -1.78
N LEU A 207 3.80 1.18 -0.96
CA LEU A 207 3.58 0.17 0.08
C LEU A 207 3.40 -1.23 -0.52
N ALA A 208 2.77 -1.36 -1.69
CA ALA A 208 2.61 -2.64 -2.36
C ALA A 208 3.96 -3.27 -2.74
N THR A 209 4.92 -2.48 -3.24
CA THR A 209 6.26 -2.99 -3.57
C THR A 209 6.98 -3.50 -2.32
N ILE A 210 6.97 -2.71 -1.25
CA ILE A 210 7.60 -3.07 0.04
C ILE A 210 6.95 -4.31 0.66
N ILE A 211 5.60 -4.36 0.68
CA ILE A 211 4.85 -5.47 1.25
C ILE A 211 5.09 -6.75 0.45
N LYS A 212 5.12 -6.68 -0.88
CA LYS A 212 5.37 -7.85 -1.74
C LYS A 212 6.67 -8.56 -1.36
N ASP A 213 7.73 -7.79 -1.10
CA ASP A 213 9.05 -8.32 -0.78
C ASP A 213 9.15 -8.79 0.68
N ASN A 214 8.46 -8.12 1.63
CA ASN A 214 8.61 -8.35 3.08
C ASN A 214 7.33 -8.76 3.83
N HIS A 215 6.33 -9.34 3.13
CA HIS A 215 4.98 -9.57 3.65
C HIS A 215 4.92 -10.31 4.99
N LYS A 216 5.77 -11.31 5.25
CA LYS A 216 5.77 -12.08 6.51
C LYS A 216 6.14 -11.19 7.72
N THR A 217 7.16 -10.36 7.58
CA THR A 217 7.65 -9.47 8.64
C THR A 217 6.64 -8.33 8.88
N LEU A 218 6.14 -7.73 7.80
CA LEU A 218 5.17 -6.63 7.89
C LEU A 218 3.81 -7.08 8.42
N ARG A 219 3.37 -8.31 8.10
CA ARG A 219 2.17 -8.90 8.70
C ARG A 219 2.29 -9.05 10.21
N LYS A 220 3.47 -9.35 10.75
CA LYS A 220 3.68 -9.43 12.21
C LYS A 220 3.65 -8.06 12.88
N MET A 221 4.07 -7.00 12.19
CA MET A 221 4.12 -5.65 12.76
C MET A 221 2.79 -4.90 12.67
N TYR A 222 2.07 -5.02 11.55
CA TYR A 222 0.82 -4.30 11.29
C TYR A 222 -0.37 -5.25 11.16
N GLY A 223 -0.24 -6.28 10.33
CA GLY A 223 -1.28 -7.29 10.12
C GLY A 223 -2.52 -6.77 9.37
N VAL A 224 -3.52 -7.64 9.24
CA VAL A 224 -4.76 -7.36 8.49
C VAL A 224 -5.62 -6.31 9.19
N GLN A 225 -5.77 -6.42 10.52
CA GLN A 225 -6.57 -5.49 11.33
C GLN A 225 -6.14 -4.04 11.14
N TYR A 226 -4.83 -3.77 11.15
CA TYR A 226 -4.30 -2.41 10.97
C TYR A 226 -4.77 -1.78 9.65
N LEU A 227 -4.67 -2.51 8.53
CA LEU A 227 -5.07 -1.97 7.22
C LEU A 227 -6.59 -1.77 7.13
N LEU A 228 -7.37 -2.64 7.75
CA LEU A 228 -8.82 -2.47 7.88
C LEU A 228 -9.16 -1.22 8.70
N ASP A 229 -8.43 -0.97 9.80
CA ASP A 229 -8.59 0.25 10.59
C ASP A 229 -8.19 1.51 9.82
N VAL A 230 -7.14 1.45 8.98
CA VAL A 230 -6.77 2.54 8.06
C VAL A 230 -7.92 2.85 7.09
N ILE A 231 -8.50 1.82 6.46
CA ILE A 231 -9.64 1.98 5.55
C ILE A 231 -10.81 2.65 6.27
N ARG A 232 -11.19 2.14 7.46
CA ARG A 232 -12.30 2.69 8.26
C ARG A 232 -12.06 4.14 8.69
N THR A 233 -10.84 4.44 9.13
CA THR A 233 -10.50 5.73 9.75
C THR A 233 -10.40 6.83 8.70
N TYR A 234 -9.78 6.55 7.55
CA TYR A 234 -9.40 7.58 6.58
C TYR A 234 -10.18 7.53 5.26
N TYR A 235 -10.81 6.39 4.93
CA TYR A 235 -11.42 6.16 3.62
C TYR A 235 -12.88 5.67 3.69
N SER A 236 -13.55 5.94 4.82
CA SER A 236 -15.02 5.89 4.93
C SER A 236 -15.63 7.16 4.32
N SER A 237 -16.88 7.09 3.83
CA SER A 237 -17.53 8.24 3.18
C SER A 237 -17.67 9.45 4.11
N SER A 238 -17.66 9.28 5.43
CA SER A 238 -17.74 10.37 6.40
C SER A 238 -16.42 11.10 6.65
N CYS A 239 -15.28 10.48 6.35
CA CYS A 239 -13.95 10.98 6.72
C CYS A 239 -13.09 11.33 5.50
N CYS A 240 -13.40 10.78 4.33
CA CYS A 240 -12.63 10.99 3.11
C CYS A 240 -13.02 12.31 2.45
N ASN A 241 -12.05 13.20 2.22
CA ASN A 241 -12.21 14.46 1.49
C ASN A 241 -12.09 14.30 -0.04
N LEU A 242 -12.16 13.07 -0.56
CA LEU A 242 -12.11 12.78 -1.99
C LEU A 242 -13.49 12.43 -2.54
N PRO A 243 -13.71 12.58 -3.86
CA PRO A 243 -14.87 12.01 -4.53
C PRO A 243 -15.02 10.51 -4.24
N GLU A 244 -16.25 10.01 -4.18
CA GLU A 244 -16.51 8.61 -3.80
C GLU A 244 -15.85 7.61 -4.78
N GLU A 245 -15.76 7.92 -6.07
CA GLU A 245 -15.06 7.07 -7.05
C GLU A 245 -13.56 6.92 -6.74
N ASP A 246 -12.91 8.03 -6.38
CA ASP A 246 -11.49 8.05 -6.01
C ASP A 246 -11.26 7.36 -4.66
N ALA A 247 -12.14 7.60 -3.69
CA ALA A 247 -12.12 6.91 -2.40
C ALA A 247 -12.24 5.40 -2.59
N LYS A 248 -13.17 4.95 -3.45
CA LYS A 248 -13.36 3.55 -3.80
C LYS A 248 -12.14 2.94 -4.48
N ALA A 249 -11.48 3.67 -5.39
CA ALA A 249 -10.23 3.23 -6.01
C ALA A 249 -9.12 3.04 -4.95
N ILE A 250 -8.99 3.96 -4.00
CA ILE A 250 -8.04 3.83 -2.89
C ILE A 250 -8.38 2.61 -2.01
N ARG A 251 -9.64 2.43 -1.62
CA ARG A 251 -10.07 1.26 -0.85
C ARG A 251 -9.73 -0.04 -1.58
N HIS A 252 -10.00 -0.10 -2.89
CA HIS A 252 -9.64 -1.25 -3.71
C HIS A 252 -8.14 -1.56 -3.65
N SER A 253 -7.27 -0.54 -3.77
CA SER A 253 -5.82 -0.71 -3.64
C SER A 253 -5.39 -1.17 -2.23
N LEU A 254 -6.00 -0.64 -1.16
CA LEU A 254 -5.73 -1.05 0.23
C LEU A 254 -6.18 -2.50 0.50
N PHE A 255 -7.34 -2.91 0.01
CA PHE A 255 -7.75 -4.31 0.03
C PHE A 255 -6.80 -5.19 -0.79
N GLY A 256 -6.24 -4.66 -1.87
CA GLY A 256 -5.12 -5.27 -2.60
C GLY A 256 -3.89 -5.53 -1.71
N LEU A 257 -3.50 -4.58 -0.86
CA LEU A 257 -2.42 -4.76 0.11
C LEU A 257 -2.73 -5.89 1.12
N ILE A 258 -3.96 -5.93 1.63
CA ILE A 258 -4.42 -6.96 2.57
C ILE A 258 -4.26 -8.37 1.97
N LYS A 259 -4.53 -8.54 0.67
CA LYS A 259 -4.39 -9.84 -0.01
C LYS A 259 -2.96 -10.41 0.09
N TYR A 260 -1.91 -9.58 0.12
CA TYR A 260 -0.54 -10.06 0.32
C TYR A 260 -0.32 -10.69 1.70
N PHE A 261 -0.99 -10.19 2.74
CA PHE A 261 -0.92 -10.78 4.09
C PHE A 261 -1.71 -12.09 4.21
N LEU A 262 -2.75 -12.25 3.38
CA LEU A 262 -3.70 -13.37 3.45
C LEU A 262 -3.29 -14.63 2.68
N ARG A 263 -2.14 -14.64 1.99
CA ARG A 263 -1.64 -15.84 1.27
C ARG A 263 -1.63 -17.11 2.14
N ASN A 264 -1.39 -16.97 3.44
CA ASN A 264 -1.50 -18.04 4.43
C ASN A 264 -2.39 -17.55 5.57
N ILE A 265 -3.70 -17.54 5.34
CA ILE A 265 -4.69 -17.04 6.27
C ILE A 265 -4.71 -17.85 7.57
N VAL A 266 -4.82 -17.15 8.71
CA VAL A 266 -4.96 -17.76 10.04
C VAL A 266 -6.19 -17.22 10.78
N HIS A 267 -6.55 -17.82 11.91
CA HIS A 267 -7.73 -17.42 12.70
C HIS A 267 -7.79 -15.91 13.02
N SER A 268 -6.66 -15.28 13.39
CA SER A 268 -6.64 -13.86 13.71
C SER A 268 -7.01 -12.97 12.53
N ASP A 269 -6.63 -13.36 11.30
CA ASP A 269 -6.96 -12.56 10.11
C ASP A 269 -8.45 -12.66 9.79
N MET A 270 -9.01 -13.88 9.80
CA MET A 270 -10.44 -14.10 9.55
C MET A 270 -11.28 -13.37 10.60
N LYS A 271 -10.90 -13.47 11.88
CA LYS A 271 -11.53 -12.73 12.98
C LYS A 271 -11.49 -11.23 12.75
N SER A 272 -10.38 -10.68 12.24
CA SER A 272 -10.24 -9.24 11.95
C SER A 272 -11.19 -8.81 10.83
N ILE A 273 -11.31 -9.59 9.75
CA ILE A 273 -12.22 -9.31 8.63
C ILE A 273 -13.68 -9.34 9.11
N ILE A 274 -14.06 -10.35 9.88
CA ILE A 274 -15.43 -10.48 10.41
C ILE A 274 -15.72 -9.36 11.42
N ALA A 275 -14.79 -9.05 12.32
CA ALA A 275 -14.95 -7.95 13.26
C ALA A 275 -15.13 -6.61 12.53
N PHE A 276 -14.37 -6.36 11.47
CA PHE A 276 -14.54 -5.19 10.62
C PHE A 276 -15.95 -5.13 10.03
N ILE A 277 -16.42 -6.19 9.38
CA ILE A 277 -17.76 -6.29 8.79
C ILE A 277 -18.86 -6.00 9.83
N LEU A 278 -18.70 -6.49 11.05
CA LEU A 278 -19.68 -6.29 12.13
C LEU A 278 -19.61 -4.90 12.78
N SER A 279 -18.46 -4.22 12.68
CA SER A 279 -18.22 -2.91 13.30
C SER A 279 -18.57 -1.72 12.40
N VAL A 280 -18.59 -1.93 11.09
CA VAL A 280 -18.83 -0.89 10.10
C VAL A 280 -20.33 -0.83 9.77
N GLU A 281 -20.85 0.39 9.61
CA GLU A 281 -22.26 0.61 9.25
C GLU A 281 -22.45 0.89 7.76
N GLU A 282 -21.39 1.32 7.09
CA GLU A 282 -21.40 1.72 5.69
C GLU A 282 -21.44 0.49 4.77
N ASP A 283 -22.49 0.39 3.96
CA ASP A 283 -22.68 -0.74 3.04
C ASP A 283 -21.53 -0.89 2.05
N SER A 284 -20.90 0.20 1.58
CA SER A 284 -19.80 0.14 0.60
C SER A 284 -18.61 -0.65 1.17
N LEU A 285 -18.19 -0.33 2.39
CA LEU A 285 -17.09 -0.95 3.11
C LEU A 285 -17.37 -2.40 3.46
N ILE A 286 -18.61 -2.70 3.86
CA ILE A 286 -19.03 -4.08 4.11
C ILE A 286 -18.97 -4.89 2.81
N ASN A 287 -19.45 -4.35 1.69
CA ASN A 287 -19.36 -5.02 0.39
C ASN A 287 -17.90 -5.29 -0.01
N ASP A 288 -16.99 -4.32 0.16
CA ASP A 288 -15.56 -4.50 -0.14
C ASP A 288 -14.93 -5.63 0.70
N ALA A 289 -15.28 -5.72 1.98
CA ALA A 289 -14.81 -6.78 2.86
C ALA A 289 -15.45 -8.15 2.55
N LEU A 290 -16.72 -8.19 2.13
CA LEU A 290 -17.37 -9.41 1.64
C LEU A 290 -16.75 -9.89 0.33
N ASP A 291 -16.37 -8.96 -0.55
CA ASP A 291 -15.65 -9.27 -1.79
C ASP A 291 -14.24 -9.82 -1.50
N LEU A 292 -13.59 -9.37 -0.42
CA LEU A 292 -12.37 -10.00 0.07
C LEU A 292 -12.60 -11.45 0.54
N ILE A 293 -13.69 -11.72 1.28
CA ILE A 293 -14.04 -13.10 1.67
C ILE A 293 -14.31 -13.96 0.43
N LEU A 294 -15.11 -13.46 -0.52
CA LEU A 294 -15.38 -14.16 -1.77
C LEU A 294 -14.09 -14.50 -2.51
N TYR A 295 -13.17 -13.53 -2.64
CA TYR A 295 -11.84 -13.76 -3.20
C TYR A 295 -11.12 -14.92 -2.51
N LEU A 296 -11.08 -14.94 -1.17
CA LEU A 296 -10.42 -16.01 -0.40
C LEU A 296 -11.04 -17.41 -0.60
N LEU A 297 -12.35 -17.47 -0.87
CA LEU A 297 -13.07 -18.71 -1.13
C LEU A 297 -12.91 -19.21 -2.57
N GLU A 298 -12.54 -18.32 -3.49
CA GLU A 298 -12.33 -18.61 -4.91
C GLU A 298 -10.84 -18.92 -5.23
N THR A 299 -9.88 -18.42 -4.44
CA THR A 299 -8.42 -18.61 -4.66
C THR A 299 -7.87 -19.99 -4.26
N GLN A 300 -6.62 -20.28 -4.67
CA GLN A 300 -5.87 -21.43 -4.15
C GLN A 300 -5.63 -21.28 -2.64
N GLY A 301 -5.69 -22.39 -1.88
CA GLY A 301 -5.66 -22.37 -0.41
C GLY A 301 -7.01 -22.08 0.27
N ARG A 302 -8.10 -21.97 -0.50
CA ARG A 302 -9.48 -21.75 -0.02
C ARG A 302 -9.96 -22.72 1.06
N ASP A 303 -9.41 -23.93 1.13
CA ASP A 303 -9.85 -24.94 2.12
C ASP A 303 -9.64 -24.46 3.55
N GLN A 304 -8.54 -23.76 3.82
CA GLN A 304 -8.30 -23.11 5.11
C GLN A 304 -9.31 -21.99 5.37
N SER A 305 -9.60 -21.15 4.37
CA SER A 305 -10.61 -20.08 4.46
C SER A 305 -12.00 -20.64 4.77
N TYR A 306 -12.39 -21.74 4.10
CA TYR A 306 -13.64 -22.46 4.36
C TYR A 306 -13.69 -22.96 5.80
N LEU A 307 -12.63 -23.61 6.28
CA LEU A 307 -12.54 -24.14 7.63
C LEU A 307 -12.71 -23.02 8.66
N LEU A 308 -11.89 -21.96 8.58
CA LEU A 308 -11.91 -20.84 9.52
C LEU A 308 -13.27 -20.15 9.60
N LEU A 309 -13.92 -19.95 8.44
CA LEU A 309 -15.23 -19.30 8.39
C LEU A 309 -16.32 -20.20 9.00
N LEU A 310 -16.27 -21.51 8.70
CA LEU A 310 -17.26 -22.49 9.17
C LEU A 310 -17.15 -22.84 10.65
N GLU A 311 -15.95 -22.80 11.24
CA GLU A 311 -15.75 -23.19 12.64
C GLU A 311 -16.28 -22.15 13.63
N GLU A 312 -16.09 -20.85 13.36
CA GLU A 312 -16.34 -19.80 14.36
C GLU A 312 -17.20 -18.62 13.88
N HIS A 313 -17.43 -18.47 12.58
CA HIS A 313 -17.84 -17.16 12.04
C HIS A 313 -19.06 -17.19 11.11
N ALA A 314 -19.48 -18.35 10.62
CA ALA A 314 -20.48 -18.42 9.58
C ALA A 314 -21.87 -17.93 10.03
N GLU A 315 -22.17 -17.97 11.33
CA GLU A 315 -23.42 -17.45 11.89
C GLU A 315 -23.52 -15.92 11.86
N TYR A 316 -22.39 -15.21 11.88
CA TYR A 316 -22.37 -13.75 11.78
C TYR A 316 -22.86 -13.24 10.42
N LEU A 317 -22.75 -14.06 9.37
CA LEU A 317 -23.32 -13.75 8.05
C LEU A 317 -24.84 -13.58 8.11
N TYR A 318 -25.54 -14.38 8.92
CA TYR A 318 -26.98 -14.24 9.09
C TYR A 318 -27.38 -12.99 9.88
N MET A 319 -26.50 -12.46 10.74
CA MET A 319 -26.77 -11.19 11.41
C MET A 319 -26.94 -10.05 10.39
N LEU A 320 -26.11 -10.02 9.35
CA LEU A 320 -26.24 -9.05 8.25
C LEU A 320 -27.58 -9.20 7.52
N VAL A 321 -28.05 -10.43 7.30
CA VAL A 321 -29.35 -10.66 6.65
C VAL A 321 -30.52 -10.17 7.50
N THR A 322 -30.42 -10.32 8.83
CA THR A 322 -31.50 -9.88 9.74
C THR A 322 -31.58 -8.36 9.91
N GLN A 323 -30.52 -7.63 9.58
CA GLN A 323 -30.50 -6.17 9.66
C GLN A 323 -31.18 -5.56 8.43
N LYS A 324 -32.26 -4.80 8.65
CA LYS A 324 -33.12 -4.25 7.58
C LYS A 324 -32.54 -3.03 6.84
N ARG A 325 -31.33 -2.60 7.20
CA ARG A 325 -30.69 -1.39 6.65
C ARG A 325 -29.87 -1.65 5.39
N HIS A 326 -29.50 -2.91 5.14
CA HIS A 326 -28.55 -3.25 4.09
C HIS A 326 -29.20 -3.38 2.71
N SER A 327 -28.41 -3.03 1.70
CA SER A 327 -28.75 -3.11 0.28
C SER A 327 -28.85 -4.54 -0.23
N ASP A 328 -29.64 -4.71 -1.29
CA ASP A 328 -29.77 -5.97 -2.02
C ASP A 328 -28.42 -6.55 -2.48
N GLN A 329 -27.49 -5.67 -2.90
CA GLN A 329 -26.16 -6.07 -3.37
C GLN A 329 -25.32 -6.73 -2.27
N LEU A 330 -25.43 -6.22 -1.04
CA LEU A 330 -24.79 -6.79 0.14
C LEU A 330 -25.40 -8.15 0.46
N LEU A 331 -26.74 -8.25 0.49
CA LEU A 331 -27.43 -9.51 0.76
C LEU A 331 -27.09 -10.58 -0.28
N ILE A 332 -27.01 -10.23 -1.56
CA ILE A 332 -26.59 -11.15 -2.63
C ILE A 332 -25.20 -11.72 -2.34
N ARG A 333 -24.23 -10.89 -1.94
CA ARG A 333 -22.87 -11.36 -1.58
C ARG A 333 -22.87 -12.28 -0.37
N VAL A 334 -23.61 -11.93 0.67
CA VAL A 334 -23.76 -12.77 1.87
C VAL A 334 -24.32 -14.15 1.50
N PHE A 335 -25.40 -14.19 0.71
CA PHE A 335 -25.98 -15.45 0.26
C PHE A 335 -25.07 -16.22 -0.70
N LYS A 336 -24.30 -15.54 -1.55
CA LYS A 336 -23.27 -16.15 -2.40
C LYS A 336 -22.18 -16.82 -1.55
N ILE A 337 -21.67 -16.15 -0.52
CA ILE A 337 -20.69 -16.71 0.43
C ILE A 337 -21.29 -17.96 1.11
N ILE A 338 -22.53 -17.86 1.60
CA ILE A 338 -23.19 -19.01 2.23
C ILE A 338 -23.34 -20.18 1.25
N SER A 339 -23.70 -19.93 -0.02
CA SER A 339 -23.77 -20.96 -1.05
C SER A 339 -22.43 -21.66 -1.25
N TYR A 340 -21.32 -20.91 -1.31
CA TYR A 340 -19.97 -21.51 -1.38
C TYR A 340 -19.66 -22.37 -0.16
N LEU A 341 -19.97 -21.90 1.04
CA LEU A 341 -19.78 -22.64 2.29
C LEU A 341 -20.57 -23.96 2.33
N ILE A 342 -21.75 -24.00 1.72
CA ILE A 342 -22.56 -25.23 1.64
C ILE A 342 -22.01 -26.19 0.59
N ARG A 343 -21.59 -25.68 -0.58
CA ARG A 343 -21.09 -26.48 -1.71
C ARG A 343 -19.72 -27.11 -1.45
N THR A 344 -18.86 -26.47 -0.65
CA THR A 344 -17.49 -26.94 -0.45
C THR A 344 -17.44 -28.38 0.04
N LYS A 345 -16.65 -29.25 -0.58
CA LYS A 345 -16.44 -30.64 -0.12
C LYS A 345 -15.25 -30.76 0.85
N ALA A 346 -14.52 -29.67 1.06
CA ALA A 346 -13.28 -29.65 1.83
C ALA A 346 -13.49 -29.79 3.34
N VAL A 347 -14.68 -29.46 3.85
CA VAL A 347 -14.96 -29.41 5.29
C VAL A 347 -16.08 -30.39 5.65
N SER A 348 -15.95 -31.03 6.81
CA SER A 348 -16.94 -31.98 7.35
C SER A 348 -18.35 -31.39 7.41
N LEU A 349 -19.35 -32.24 7.13
CA LEU A 349 -20.77 -31.86 7.17
C LEU A 349 -21.21 -31.29 8.52
N LYS A 350 -20.56 -31.69 9.62
CA LYS A 350 -20.88 -31.22 10.98
C LYS A 350 -20.82 -29.69 11.10
N TYR A 351 -19.85 -29.05 10.45
CA TYR A 351 -19.71 -27.60 10.51
C TYR A 351 -20.72 -26.87 9.62
N LYS A 352 -21.33 -27.56 8.67
CA LYS A 352 -22.35 -27.00 7.78
C LYS A 352 -23.73 -26.92 8.42
N ASP A 353 -23.94 -27.58 9.56
CA ASP A 353 -25.22 -27.54 10.30
C ASP A 353 -25.60 -26.11 10.71
N HIS A 354 -24.61 -25.32 11.12
CA HIS A 354 -24.79 -23.91 11.48
C HIS A 354 -25.26 -23.09 10.29
N VAL A 355 -24.61 -23.28 9.14
CA VAL A 355 -24.91 -22.56 7.90
C VAL A 355 -26.24 -22.99 7.29
N LYS A 356 -26.60 -24.26 7.40
CA LYS A 356 -27.88 -24.80 6.92
C LYS A 356 -29.05 -24.57 7.89
N LEU A 357 -28.81 -23.87 9.01
CA LEU A 357 -29.81 -23.61 10.05
C LEU A 357 -30.53 -24.89 10.50
N THR A 358 -29.84 -26.04 10.58
CA THR A 358 -30.51 -27.34 10.79
C THR A 358 -31.21 -27.42 12.15
N LYS A 359 -30.66 -26.76 13.18
CA LYS A 359 -31.21 -26.72 14.54
C LYS A 359 -32.34 -25.70 14.72
N VAL A 360 -32.16 -24.49 14.21
CA VAL A 360 -33.09 -23.35 14.42
C VAL A 360 -34.19 -23.32 13.35
N GLY A 361 -33.88 -23.78 12.14
CA GLY A 361 -34.77 -23.74 10.98
C GLY A 361 -34.82 -22.37 10.31
N TYR A 362 -35.40 -22.33 9.10
CA TYR A 362 -35.49 -21.13 8.27
C TYR A 362 -36.65 -20.21 8.63
N GLY A 363 -37.65 -20.68 9.40
CA GLY A 363 -38.86 -19.92 9.70
C GLY A 363 -38.62 -18.56 10.36
N GLY A 364 -37.65 -18.48 11.28
CA GLY A 364 -37.27 -17.21 11.92
C GLY A 364 -36.59 -16.24 10.95
N LEU A 365 -35.69 -16.76 10.10
CA LEU A 365 -35.02 -15.98 9.05
C LEU A 365 -36.06 -15.41 8.06
N THR A 366 -36.96 -16.25 7.57
CA THR A 366 -37.98 -15.86 6.60
C THR A 366 -39.00 -14.88 7.17
N MET A 367 -39.22 -14.87 8.49
CA MET A 367 -40.07 -13.89 9.15
C MET A 367 -39.38 -12.51 9.30
N GLN A 368 -38.05 -12.48 9.42
CA GLN A 368 -37.29 -11.23 9.51
C GLN A 368 -37.06 -10.56 8.15
N MET A 369 -36.92 -11.38 7.10
CA MET A 369 -36.81 -10.90 5.72
C MET A 369 -38.16 -10.40 5.21
N LYS A 370 -38.17 -9.24 4.53
CA LYS A 370 -39.36 -8.77 3.81
C LYS A 370 -39.42 -9.39 2.41
N GLU A 371 -40.61 -9.60 1.86
CA GLU A 371 -40.78 -10.08 0.47
C GLU A 371 -40.05 -9.18 -0.55
N GLU A 372 -39.99 -7.88 -0.30
CA GLU A 372 -39.30 -6.88 -1.13
C GLU A 372 -37.79 -7.07 -1.21
N GLN A 373 -37.17 -7.67 -0.19
CA GLN A 373 -35.71 -7.92 -0.15
C GLN A 373 -35.31 -9.19 -0.94
N VAL A 374 -36.29 -9.94 -1.45
CA VAL A 374 -36.06 -11.24 -2.08
C VAL A 374 -36.12 -11.09 -3.59
N ASN A 375 -35.00 -10.63 -4.15
CA ASN A 375 -34.76 -10.67 -5.59
C ASN A 375 -34.43 -12.09 -6.08
N MET A 376 -34.40 -12.28 -7.40
CA MET A 376 -34.22 -13.60 -8.01
C MET A 376 -32.91 -14.31 -7.59
N PRO A 377 -31.74 -13.62 -7.51
CA PRO A 377 -30.53 -14.24 -6.99
C PRO A 377 -30.65 -14.74 -5.54
N ILE A 378 -31.21 -13.92 -4.63
CA ILE A 378 -31.41 -14.30 -3.23
C ILE A 378 -32.36 -15.51 -3.14
N ALA A 379 -33.43 -15.51 -3.93
CA ALA A 379 -34.35 -16.64 -4.03
C ALA A 379 -33.63 -17.94 -4.44
N GLN A 380 -32.76 -17.89 -5.45
CA GLN A 380 -31.99 -19.05 -5.90
C GLN A 380 -31.07 -19.58 -4.79
N TYR A 381 -30.35 -18.70 -4.09
CA TYR A 381 -29.47 -19.10 -3.00
C TYR A 381 -30.24 -19.70 -1.81
N LEU A 382 -31.37 -19.11 -1.41
CA LEU A 382 -32.22 -19.65 -0.35
C LEU A 382 -32.78 -21.03 -0.72
N MET A 383 -33.20 -21.21 -1.97
CA MET A 383 -33.69 -22.50 -2.45
C MET A 383 -32.57 -23.54 -2.46
N GLU A 384 -31.39 -23.16 -2.91
CA GLU A 384 -30.22 -24.01 -2.88
C GLU A 384 -29.89 -24.47 -1.45
N GLN A 385 -29.87 -23.55 -0.48
CA GLN A 385 -29.58 -23.85 0.93
C GLN A 385 -30.47 -24.97 1.49
N VAL A 386 -31.74 -25.00 1.12
CA VAL A 386 -32.72 -25.99 1.61
C VAL A 386 -32.77 -27.27 0.76
N THR A 387 -32.21 -27.28 -0.45
CA THR A 387 -32.22 -28.46 -1.33
C THR A 387 -30.89 -29.21 -1.39
N GLU A 388 -29.76 -28.53 -1.13
CA GLU A 388 -28.43 -29.09 -1.38
C GLU A 388 -28.08 -30.25 -0.44
N GLY A 389 -27.71 -31.40 -1.02
CA GLY A 389 -27.37 -32.65 -0.34
C GLY A 389 -28.59 -33.45 0.12
N SER A 390 -29.43 -32.88 0.99
CA SER A 390 -30.68 -33.50 1.45
C SER A 390 -31.77 -32.45 1.60
N ILE A 391 -32.95 -32.71 1.04
CA ILE A 391 -34.05 -31.73 1.02
C ILE A 391 -34.57 -31.50 2.44
N ASN A 392 -34.42 -30.26 2.93
CA ASN A 392 -35.05 -29.80 4.16
C ASN A 392 -36.48 -29.34 3.85
N TYR A 393 -37.44 -30.26 3.88
CA TYR A 393 -38.83 -29.96 3.53
C TYR A 393 -39.47 -28.86 4.39
N LYS A 394 -39.12 -28.76 5.68
CA LYS A 394 -39.62 -27.69 6.57
C LYS A 394 -39.06 -26.33 6.19
N GLY A 395 -37.75 -26.27 5.93
CA GLY A 395 -37.08 -25.06 5.43
C GLY A 395 -37.58 -24.63 4.06
N LEU A 396 -37.76 -25.60 3.15
CA LEU A 396 -38.32 -25.39 1.82
C LEU A 396 -39.70 -24.75 1.88
N LEU A 397 -40.57 -25.22 2.77
CA LEU A 397 -41.90 -24.62 2.93
C LEU A 397 -41.80 -23.16 3.40
N SER A 398 -40.96 -22.85 4.39
CA SER A 398 -40.77 -21.47 4.86
C SER A 398 -40.19 -20.55 3.79
N VAL A 399 -39.21 -21.03 3.00
CA VAL A 399 -38.62 -20.24 1.91
C VAL A 399 -39.67 -20.00 0.82
N LEU A 400 -40.44 -21.03 0.43
CA LEU A 400 -41.51 -20.89 -0.56
C LEU A 400 -42.63 -19.91 -0.12
N GLN A 401 -42.88 -19.77 1.19
CA GLN A 401 -43.82 -18.78 1.71
C GLN A 401 -43.33 -17.34 1.56
N LEU A 402 -42.00 -17.13 1.61
CA LEU A 402 -41.33 -15.83 1.47
C LEU A 402 -41.15 -15.41 0.00
N LEU A 403 -40.97 -16.38 -0.92
CA LEU A 403 -40.69 -16.06 -2.32
C LEU A 403 -41.84 -15.29 -2.98
N PRO A 404 -41.55 -14.18 -3.69
CA PRO A 404 -42.52 -13.56 -4.59
C PRO A 404 -43.01 -14.57 -5.61
N THR A 405 -44.31 -14.56 -5.91
CA THR A 405 -45.03 -15.58 -6.70
C THR A 405 -44.46 -15.83 -8.11
N ARG A 406 -43.54 -14.97 -8.60
CA ARG A 406 -42.92 -15.03 -9.93
C ARG A 406 -41.52 -15.68 -9.96
N SER A 407 -40.93 -16.00 -8.81
CA SER A 407 -39.51 -16.36 -8.69
C SER A 407 -39.24 -17.84 -8.44
N CYS A 408 -40.21 -18.74 -8.61
CA CYS A 408 -40.06 -20.16 -8.28
C CYS A 408 -39.47 -20.95 -9.46
N PRO A 409 -38.21 -21.46 -9.39
CA PRO A 409 -37.57 -22.13 -10.52
C PRO A 409 -37.80 -23.66 -10.55
N LEU A 410 -38.63 -24.24 -9.67
CA LEU A 410 -38.71 -25.69 -9.48
C LEU A 410 -40.01 -26.35 -9.98
N LYS A 411 -39.85 -27.50 -10.65
CA LYS A 411 -40.84 -28.59 -10.72
C LYS A 411 -40.74 -29.42 -9.43
N LEU A 412 -41.57 -29.12 -8.43
CA LEU A 412 -41.57 -29.83 -7.14
C LEU A 412 -42.19 -31.23 -7.27
N GLN A 413 -41.57 -32.24 -6.66
CA GLN A 413 -42.18 -33.57 -6.50
C GLN A 413 -43.17 -33.54 -5.31
N HIS A 414 -44.46 -33.62 -5.63
CA HIS A 414 -45.61 -33.32 -4.76
C HIS A 414 -45.76 -34.21 -3.52
N GLY A 415 -45.21 -35.44 -3.53
CA GLY A 415 -45.59 -36.49 -2.56
C GLY A 415 -45.09 -36.30 -1.12
N GLN A 416 -43.92 -35.67 -0.91
CA GLN A 416 -43.38 -35.48 0.45
C GLN A 416 -43.76 -34.12 1.05
N LEU A 417 -43.97 -33.10 0.21
CA LEU A 417 -44.38 -31.76 0.66
C LEU A 417 -45.81 -31.76 1.23
N ALA A 418 -46.70 -32.60 0.67
CA ALA A 418 -48.08 -32.77 1.12
C ALA A 418 -48.23 -33.34 2.55
N LYS A 419 -47.14 -33.78 3.18
CA LYS A 419 -47.12 -34.27 4.57
C LYS A 419 -46.85 -33.16 5.61
N LEU A 420 -46.50 -31.95 5.18
CA LEU A 420 -46.10 -30.87 6.09
C LEU A 420 -47.22 -29.84 6.32
N PRO A 421 -47.50 -29.42 7.56
CA PRO A 421 -48.53 -28.41 7.82
C PRO A 421 -48.23 -27.10 7.08
N GLY A 422 -49.22 -26.51 6.42
CA GLY A 422 -49.08 -25.28 5.61
C GLY A 422 -48.73 -25.51 4.13
N TRP A 423 -48.56 -26.77 3.68
CA TRP A 423 -48.30 -27.08 2.27
C TRP A 423 -49.39 -26.55 1.33
N GLN A 424 -50.64 -26.57 1.79
CA GLN A 424 -51.81 -26.14 1.00
C GLN A 424 -51.75 -24.65 0.67
N GLU A 425 -51.38 -23.80 1.63
CA GLU A 425 -51.28 -22.35 1.41
C GLU A 425 -50.19 -22.00 0.39
N VAL A 426 -49.06 -22.72 0.41
CA VAL A 426 -47.97 -22.55 -0.55
C VAL A 426 -48.41 -22.98 -1.95
N PHE A 427 -49.08 -24.14 -2.07
CA PHE A 427 -49.65 -24.58 -3.34
C PHE A 427 -50.73 -23.64 -3.87
N VAL A 428 -51.58 -23.13 -3.00
CA VAL A 428 -52.63 -22.16 -3.33
C VAL A 428 -52.01 -20.85 -3.80
N LYS A 429 -50.97 -20.32 -3.14
CA LYS A 429 -50.22 -19.14 -3.62
C LYS A 429 -49.59 -19.37 -5.00
N LEU A 430 -49.04 -20.56 -5.25
CA LEU A 430 -48.42 -20.92 -6.54
C LEU A 430 -49.45 -21.16 -7.67
N LEU A 431 -50.60 -21.76 -7.35
CA LEU A 431 -51.65 -22.16 -8.31
C LEU A 431 -52.67 -21.05 -8.62
N ILE A 432 -53.06 -20.22 -7.63
CA ILE A 432 -54.10 -19.17 -7.82
C ILE A 432 -53.65 -18.07 -8.80
N ARG A 433 -52.35 -17.89 -9.04
CA ARG A 433 -51.86 -16.85 -9.96
C ARG A 433 -51.30 -17.35 -11.28
N THR A 434 -51.05 -18.66 -11.44
CA THR A 434 -50.75 -19.25 -12.76
C THR A 434 -51.94 -19.10 -13.72
N SER A 435 -53.17 -19.13 -13.19
CA SER A 435 -54.40 -18.88 -13.98
C SER A 435 -54.59 -17.42 -14.40
N MET A 436 -53.90 -16.45 -13.76
CA MET A 436 -54.01 -15.03 -14.07
C MET A 436 -52.88 -14.53 -14.99
N SER A 437 -51.78 -15.28 -15.13
CA SER A 437 -50.68 -14.95 -16.06
C SER A 437 -50.86 -15.56 -17.47
N GLU A 438 -51.80 -16.48 -17.66
CA GLU A 438 -52.16 -17.02 -18.98
C GLU A 438 -53.22 -16.13 -19.66
N SER A 439 -52.83 -14.90 -20.02
CA SER A 439 -53.54 -14.13 -21.05
C SER A 439 -52.66 -14.12 -22.30
N PRO A 440 -53.16 -14.55 -23.48
CA PRO A 440 -52.31 -14.68 -24.67
C PRO A 440 -52.03 -13.29 -25.24
N VAL A 441 -50.88 -12.71 -24.91
CA VAL A 441 -50.40 -11.51 -25.62
C VAL A 441 -49.94 -11.92 -27.01
N ARG A 442 -50.66 -11.41 -28.00
CA ARG A 442 -50.42 -11.60 -29.43
C ARG A 442 -49.00 -11.19 -29.79
N ARG A 443 -48.35 -12.03 -30.61
CA ARG A 443 -47.11 -11.70 -31.33
C ARG A 443 -47.27 -10.37 -32.05
N SER A 444 -46.37 -9.43 -31.80
CA SER A 444 -46.11 -8.29 -32.67
C SER A 444 -44.60 -8.09 -32.74
N THR A 445 -44.10 -8.28 -33.95
CA THR A 445 -42.71 -8.13 -34.38
C THR A 445 -42.39 -6.65 -34.60
N SER A 446 -41.38 -6.13 -33.90
CA SER A 446 -40.55 -4.97 -34.25
C SER A 446 -39.44 -4.90 -33.19
N GLY A 447 -38.15 -4.99 -33.47
CA GLY A 447 -37.38 -4.24 -34.45
C GLY A 447 -36.62 -3.13 -33.72
N MET A 448 -35.40 -3.39 -33.26
CA MET A 448 -34.37 -2.40 -32.85
C MET A 448 -33.08 -3.17 -32.51
N GLN A 449 -32.04 -3.05 -33.35
CA GLN A 449 -30.93 -2.08 -33.30
C GLN A 449 -29.77 -2.57 -32.43
N TYR A 450 -28.69 -2.93 -33.13
CA TYR A 450 -27.38 -3.21 -32.60
C TYR A 450 -26.74 -1.92 -32.04
N SER A 451 -26.15 -2.02 -30.86
CA SER A 451 -25.10 -1.11 -30.40
C SER A 451 -24.08 -1.93 -29.61
N GLN A 452 -22.81 -1.75 -29.96
CA GLN A 452 -21.64 -2.54 -29.55
C GLN A 452 -21.28 -2.35 -28.06
N PRO A 453 -20.56 -3.31 -27.46
CA PRO A 453 -19.97 -3.15 -26.13
C PRO A 453 -18.67 -2.34 -26.16
N PHE A 454 -18.51 -1.51 -25.13
CA PHE A 454 -17.32 -0.76 -24.75
C PHE A 454 -16.31 -1.73 -24.10
N GLN A 455 -15.07 -1.75 -24.58
CA GLN A 455 -13.98 -2.60 -24.07
C GLN A 455 -13.33 -1.93 -22.86
N GLU A 456 -13.36 -2.60 -21.71
CA GLU A 456 -12.52 -2.30 -20.55
C GLU A 456 -11.19 -3.04 -20.66
N MET A 457 -10.16 -2.36 -20.17
CA MET A 457 -8.73 -2.59 -20.32
C MET A 457 -8.25 -3.56 -19.23
N GLU A 458 -8.16 -4.85 -19.56
CA GLU A 458 -7.36 -5.82 -18.79
C GLU A 458 -6.01 -5.97 -19.47
N ASP A 459 -4.95 -5.42 -18.88
CA ASP A 459 -3.58 -5.88 -19.10
C ASP A 459 -2.72 -5.41 -17.94
N LEU A 460 -2.30 -6.36 -17.09
CA LEU A 460 -1.01 -6.40 -16.36
C LEU A 460 -0.98 -7.65 -15.47
N ASN A 461 -0.73 -8.80 -16.09
CA ASN A 461 -0.15 -9.97 -15.42
C ASN A 461 0.57 -10.83 -16.46
N SER A 462 1.79 -10.43 -16.81
CA SER A 462 2.72 -11.27 -17.55
C SER A 462 4.12 -11.14 -16.97
N VAL A 463 4.48 -12.05 -16.06
CA VAL A 463 5.87 -12.50 -15.90
C VAL A 463 5.90 -14.00 -15.57
N SER A 464 6.61 -14.69 -16.46
CA SER A 464 7.10 -16.06 -16.53
C SER A 464 7.20 -16.89 -15.24
N ALA A 465 6.56 -18.07 -15.29
CA ALA A 465 6.97 -19.24 -14.52
C ALA A 465 8.20 -19.87 -15.19
N TYR A 466 9.28 -20.04 -14.42
CA TYR A 466 10.38 -20.95 -14.77
C TYR A 466 10.00 -22.35 -14.27
N GLU A 467 10.12 -23.32 -15.16
CA GLU A 467 9.88 -24.74 -14.93
C GLU A 467 11.04 -25.33 -14.12
N ASP A 468 10.75 -25.87 -12.92
CA ASP A 468 11.59 -26.89 -12.29
C ASP A 468 10.92 -28.24 -12.55
N GLY A 469 11.56 -29.03 -13.40
CA GLY A 469 11.21 -30.42 -13.64
C GLY A 469 12.03 -31.34 -12.74
N GLU A 470 11.36 -32.01 -11.81
CA GLU A 470 11.85 -33.27 -11.23
C GLU A 470 10.80 -34.35 -11.46
N SER A 471 11.18 -35.35 -12.25
CA SER A 471 10.41 -36.55 -12.56
C SER A 471 10.87 -37.70 -11.67
N ASP A 472 9.94 -38.31 -10.96
CA ASP A 472 10.13 -39.52 -10.16
C ASP A 472 10.20 -40.80 -11.02
N GLY A 473 11.18 -41.66 -10.66
CA GLY A 473 11.07 -43.12 -10.59
C GLY A 473 11.70 -43.95 -11.73
N PRO A 474 11.94 -45.27 -11.54
CA PRO A 474 11.69 -46.12 -10.36
C PRO A 474 12.85 -47.07 -9.93
N CYS A 475 12.57 -47.83 -8.87
CA CYS A 475 13.31 -48.89 -8.16
C CYS A 475 14.09 -49.92 -9.00
N GLU A 476 15.22 -50.44 -8.46
CA GLU A 476 15.46 -51.85 -8.07
C GLU A 476 16.92 -52.09 -7.60
N ASP A 477 17.04 -52.89 -6.53
CA ASP A 477 18.06 -53.87 -6.12
C ASP A 477 19.58 -53.66 -6.28
N GLY A 478 20.32 -54.00 -5.22
CA GLY A 478 21.70 -54.46 -5.34
C GLY A 478 22.59 -54.25 -4.12
N GLU A 479 22.95 -55.36 -3.47
CA GLU A 479 23.90 -55.54 -2.36
C GLU A 479 25.30 -54.91 -2.58
N SER A 480 25.96 -54.61 -1.46
CA SER A 480 27.30 -55.11 -1.02
C SER A 480 28.33 -54.06 -0.56
N ASP A 481 28.97 -54.43 0.55
CA ASP A 481 30.31 -54.10 1.06
C ASP A 481 30.63 -52.69 1.64
N GLY A 482 30.91 -52.67 2.95
CA GLY A 482 31.76 -51.64 3.61
C GLY A 482 33.25 -51.96 3.45
N PRO A 483 34.16 -51.52 4.36
CA PRO A 483 34.10 -50.46 5.36
C PRO A 483 35.38 -49.55 5.38
N SER A 484 35.45 -48.62 6.36
CA SER A 484 36.68 -48.01 6.95
C SER A 484 37.28 -46.84 6.13
N THR A 485 37.87 -45.75 6.66
CA THR A 485 38.71 -45.46 7.85
C THR A 485 38.80 -43.91 8.01
N SER A 486 38.64 -43.35 9.23
CA SER A 486 39.66 -42.70 10.10
C SER A 486 40.25 -41.32 9.72
N GLY A 487 40.33 -40.42 10.72
CA GLY A 487 41.16 -39.19 10.81
C GLY A 487 40.28 -37.95 10.98
N MET A 488 39.98 -37.39 12.16
CA MET A 488 40.82 -36.77 13.22
C MET A 488 41.83 -35.72 12.75
N GLU A 489 41.83 -34.59 13.46
CA GLU A 489 42.75 -33.42 13.49
C GLU A 489 42.30 -32.19 12.68
N GLU A 490 42.40 -30.94 13.16
CA GLU A 490 42.61 -30.33 14.48
C GLU A 490 42.22 -28.84 14.31
N GLU A 491 41.67 -28.22 15.35
CA GLU A 491 41.44 -26.79 15.44
C GLU A 491 42.76 -26.04 15.67
N GLU A 492 43.03 -24.97 14.92
CA GLU A 492 43.98 -23.94 15.35
C GLU A 492 43.45 -22.53 15.02
N SER A 493 43.16 -21.80 16.09
CA SER A 493 42.87 -20.38 16.14
C SER A 493 44.12 -19.55 15.84
N LYS A 494 44.01 -18.56 14.95
CA LYS A 494 44.99 -17.46 14.84
C LYS A 494 44.29 -16.10 14.84
N GLU A 495 44.58 -15.34 15.89
CA GLU A 495 44.41 -13.89 15.97
C GLU A 495 45.23 -13.22 14.86
N ASN A 496 44.61 -12.30 14.12
CA ASN A 496 45.33 -11.35 13.25
C ASN A 496 45.00 -9.92 13.68
N ASN A 497 46.04 -9.23 14.15
CA ASN A 497 46.11 -7.78 14.28
C ASN A 497 46.30 -7.17 12.88
N ASP A 498 45.29 -6.47 12.36
CA ASP A 498 45.44 -5.66 11.15
C ASP A 498 45.51 -4.16 11.48
N VAL A 499 46.66 -3.61 11.15
CA VAL A 499 47.02 -2.20 11.17
C VAL A 499 46.39 -1.51 9.96
N PHE A 500 45.65 -0.43 10.20
CA PHE A 500 45.05 0.44 9.18
C PHE A 500 46.14 1.10 8.31
N ASP A 501 46.21 0.74 7.02
CA ASP A 501 46.96 1.49 6.00
C ASP A 501 45.97 2.35 5.20
N GLY A 502 46.02 3.66 5.42
CA GLY A 502 45.18 4.65 4.73
C GLY A 502 45.72 4.95 3.33
N ARG A 503 45.09 4.37 2.30
CA ARG A 503 45.28 4.77 0.90
C ARG A 503 44.06 5.52 0.37
N SER A 504 44.17 6.84 0.30
CA SER A 504 43.27 7.70 -0.46
C SER A 504 43.62 7.66 -1.95
N VAL A 505 42.62 7.35 -2.77
CA VAL A 505 42.65 7.34 -4.25
C VAL A 505 42.59 8.79 -4.77
N PRO A 506 43.39 9.20 -5.77
CA PRO A 506 43.34 10.58 -6.28
C PRO A 506 42.15 10.80 -7.21
N ILE A 507 41.34 11.81 -6.90
CA ILE A 507 40.29 12.36 -7.76
C ILE A 507 40.94 13.24 -8.84
N LYS A 508 40.43 13.12 -10.08
CA LYS A 508 40.91 13.81 -11.29
C LYS A 508 40.99 15.33 -11.12
N ARG A 509 42.10 15.92 -11.58
CA ARG A 509 42.30 17.36 -11.80
C ARG A 509 41.16 17.94 -12.66
N MET A 510 40.51 18.98 -12.15
CA MET A 510 39.90 20.02 -12.98
C MET A 510 40.92 21.16 -13.09
N ASP A 511 41.29 21.51 -14.31
CA ASP A 511 42.13 22.66 -14.60
C ASP A 511 41.30 23.94 -14.40
N LEU A 512 41.60 24.70 -13.35
CA LEU A 512 41.15 26.10 -13.21
C LEU A 512 42.33 27.00 -13.62
N GLU A 513 42.21 27.64 -14.78
CA GLU A 513 43.06 28.78 -15.15
C GLU A 513 42.69 29.98 -14.27
N ILE A 514 43.57 30.33 -13.33
CA ILE A 514 43.49 31.60 -12.59
C ILE A 514 44.40 32.60 -13.30
N LEU A 515 43.78 33.52 -14.04
CA LEU A 515 44.44 34.71 -14.60
C LEU A 515 44.79 35.66 -13.46
N VAL A 516 46.05 35.66 -13.01
CA VAL A 516 46.55 36.67 -12.07
C VAL A 516 47.04 37.87 -12.87
N GLY A 517 46.25 38.94 -12.87
CA GLY A 517 46.67 40.24 -13.36
C GLY A 517 47.78 40.82 -12.50
N ILE A 518 49.00 40.91 -13.04
CA ILE A 518 50.11 41.62 -12.41
C ILE A 518 50.07 43.07 -12.94
N SER A 519 49.68 44.01 -12.09
CA SER A 519 49.94 45.44 -12.35
C SER A 519 51.36 45.76 -11.83
N CYS A 520 52.21 46.29 -12.72
CA CYS A 520 53.55 46.79 -12.39
C CYS A 520 53.51 48.06 -11.55
#